data_AF-A0A2N0ZYF2-F1
#
_entry.id   AF-A0A2N0ZYF2-F1
#
_cell.length_a   1.000
_cell.length_b   1.000
_cell.length_c   1.000
_cell.angle_alpha   90.00
_cell.angle_beta   90.00
_cell.angle_gamma   90.00
#
_symmetry.space_group_name_H-M   'P 1'
#
loop_
_entity.id
_entity.type
_entity.pdbx_description
1 polymer ?
#
loop_
_entity_poly.entity_id
_entity_poly.type
_entity_poly.pdbx_seq_one_letter_code
_entity_poly.pdbx_strand_id
1 'polypeptide(L)' 'MRKLFVVLNDHSITINRIKNHCRLHLTAYKQPKQIEIVTELPKNNLGKVLRRHLK' A
#
# COMPACT_ATOMS: atom_id res chain seq x y z
N MET A 1 -5.52 3.96 12.47
CA MET A 1 -4.11 4.02 11.98
C MET A 1 -4.13 3.97 10.46
N ARG A 2 -3.21 4.65 9.74
CA ARG A 2 -3.16 4.63 8.27
C ARG A 2 -2.29 3.46 7.79
N LYS A 3 -2.93 2.41 7.28
CA LYS A 3 -2.26 1.28 6.63
C LYS A 3 -2.25 1.48 5.12
N LEU A 4 -1.14 1.09 4.49
CA LEU A 4 -0.98 1.04 3.04
C LEU A 4 -0.85 -0.42 2.63
N PHE A 5 -1.74 -0.87 1.76
CA PHE A 5 -1.66 -2.17 1.11
C PHE A 5 -1.18 -1.97 -0.32
N VAL A 6 -0.10 -2.64 -0.70
CA VAL A 6 0.51 -2.53 -2.03
C VAL A 6 0.71 -3.91 -2.61
N VAL A 7 0.32 -4.07 -3.87
CA VAL A 7 0.74 -5.19 -4.71
C VAL A 7 1.91 -4.71 -5.54
N LEU A 8 3.01 -5.45 -5.49
CA LEU A 8 4.21 -5.13 -6.25
C LEU A 8 4.19 -5.89 -7.58
N ASN A 9 4.47 -5.17 -8.66
CA ASN A 9 4.74 -5.81 -9.95
C ASN A 9 6.18 -6.36 -10.02
N ASP A 10 7.08 -5.80 -9.21
CA ASP A 10 8.49 -6.22 -9.13
C ASP A 10 8.89 -6.46 -7.66
N HIS A 11 9.44 -7.64 -7.41
CA HIS A 11 9.91 -8.08 -6.10
C HIS A 11 11.17 -7.35 -5.62
N SER A 12 11.84 -6.59 -6.49
CA SER A 12 12.99 -5.75 -6.10
C SER A 12 12.60 -4.54 -5.23
N ILE A 13 11.31 -4.19 -5.18
CA ILE A 13 10.82 -3.03 -4.44
C ILE A 13 10.67 -3.38 -2.96
N THR A 14 11.50 -2.75 -2.13
CA THR A 14 11.47 -2.92 -0.67
C THR A 14 10.58 -1.89 0.02
N ILE A 15 10.15 -2.21 1.25
CA ILE A 15 9.37 -1.30 2.10
C ILE A 15 10.11 0.05 2.31
N ASN A 16 11.44 0.03 2.45
CA ASN A 16 12.22 1.26 2.60
C ASN A 16 12.14 2.17 1.37
N ARG A 17 12.15 1.58 0.16
CA ARG A 17 12.00 2.34 -1.08
C ARG A 17 10.64 3.02 -1.16
N ILE A 18 9.58 2.29 -0.76
CA ILE A 18 8.21 2.84 -0.67
C ILE A 18 8.15 3.99 0.35
N LYS A 19 8.73 3.80 1.55
CA LYS A 19 8.77 4.84 2.58
C LYS A 19 9.50 6.09 2.12
N ASN A 20 10.68 5.93 1.49
CA ASN A 20 11.46 7.05 0.97
C ASN A 20 10.68 7.80 -0.13
N HIS A 21 10.04 7.08 -1.04
CA HIS A 21 9.17 7.68 -2.04
C HIS A 21 8.02 8.47 -1.41
N CYS A 22 7.32 7.89 -0.42
CA CYS A 22 6.30 8.60 0.34
C CYS A 22 6.86 9.83 1.07
N ARG A 23 8.09 9.77 1.58
CA ARG A 23 8.71 10.90 2.29
C ARG A 23 9.11 12.05 1.36
N LEU A 24 9.50 11.75 0.13
CA LEU A 24 9.82 12.75 -0.89
C LEU A 24 8.58 13.44 -1.47
N HIS A 25 7.46 12.72 -1.60
CA HIS A 25 6.26 13.22 -2.30
C HIS A 25 5.07 13.54 -1.40
N LEU A 26 5.08 13.11 -0.13
CA LEU A 26 3.97 13.32 0.81
C LEU A 26 4.43 14.08 2.06
N THR A 27 3.56 14.97 2.54
CA THR A 27 3.70 15.60 3.85
C THR A 27 3.72 14.55 4.95
N ALA A 28 4.40 14.84 6.07
CA ALA A 28 4.61 13.90 7.18
C ALA A 28 3.32 13.25 7.68
N TYR A 29 2.22 14.01 7.75
CA TYR A 29 0.94 13.45 8.17
C TYR A 29 0.34 12.50 7.13
N LYS A 30 0.58 12.64 5.82
CA LYS A 30 0.03 11.71 4.81
C LYS A 30 0.83 10.40 4.70
N GLN A 31 1.98 10.31 5.37
CA GLN A 31 2.80 9.10 5.32
C GLN A 31 2.07 7.93 6.01
N PRO A 32 2.06 6.74 5.38
CA PRO A 32 1.47 5.55 5.97
C PRO A 32 2.28 5.10 7.20
N LYS A 33 1.58 4.71 8.28
CA LYS A 33 2.23 4.22 9.49
C LYS A 33 2.61 2.74 9.38
N GLN A 34 1.82 1.97 8.63
CA GLN A 34 2.06 0.56 8.36
C GLN A 34 1.97 0.33 6.85
N ILE A 35 2.87 -0.49 6.31
CA ILE A 35 2.92 -0.86 4.90
C ILE A 35 2.93 -2.37 4.85
N GLU A 36 1.95 -2.95 4.19
CA GLU A 36 1.80 -4.38 3.98
C GLU A 36 1.87 -4.65 2.47
N ILE A 37 2.82 -5.51 2.09
CA ILE A 37 2.94 -6.00 0.73
C ILE A 37 2.07 -7.24 0.62
N VAL A 38 1.04 -7.18 -0.21
CA VAL A 38 0.11 -8.28 -0.45
C VAL A 38 0.29 -8.78 -1.88
N THR A 39 0.02 -10.06 -2.11
CA THR A 39 0.08 -10.66 -3.45
C THR A 39 -1.07 -10.19 -4.32
N GLU A 40 -2.23 -9.92 -3.73
CA GLU A 40 -3.40 -9.42 -4.42
C GLU A 40 -4.26 -8.51 -3.54
N LEU A 41 -5.05 -7.65 -4.18
CA LEU A 41 -6.07 -6.85 -3.51
C LEU A 41 -7.43 -7.57 -3.63
N PRO A 42 -8.23 -7.65 -2.56
CA PRO A 42 -9.55 -8.23 -2.62
C PRO A 42 -10.41 -7.38 -3.56
N LYS A 43 -11.00 -8.02 -4.58
CA LYS A 43 -11.87 -7.37 -5.56
C LYS A 43 -13.26 -7.99 -5.51
N ASN A 44 -14.29 -7.21 -5.85
CA ASN A 44 -15.61 -7.76 -6.11
C ASN A 44 -15.68 -8.38 -7.51
N ASN A 45 -16.80 -9.02 -7.84
CA ASN A 45 -17.03 -9.64 -9.15
C ASN A 45 -16.92 -8.66 -10.34
N LEU A 46 -17.00 -7.35 -10.08
CA LEU A 46 -16.85 -6.28 -11.07
C LEU A 46 -15.45 -5.64 -11.06
N GLY A 47 -14.48 -6.22 -10.34
CA GLY A 47 -13.08 -5.77 -10.28
C GLY A 47 -12.81 -4.59 -9.34
N LYS A 48 -13.80 -4.06 -8.60
CA LYS A 48 -13.61 -2.98 -7.63
C LYS A 48 -12.95 -3.49 -6.36
N VAL A 49 -11.94 -2.76 -5.87
CA VAL A 49 -11.20 -3.10 -4.64
C VAL A 49 -12.10 -2.98 -3.41
N LEU A 50 -12.19 -4.06 -2.64
CA LEU A 50 -12.97 -4.17 -1.42
C LEU A 50 -12.18 -3.70 -0.19
N ARG A 51 -12.11 -2.38 0.01
CA ARG A 51 -11.38 -1.77 1.13
C ARG A 51 -11.78 -2.29 2.52
N ARG A 52 -13.03 -2.73 2.69
CA ARG A 52 -13.54 -3.25 3.98
C ARG A 52 -12.80 -4.52 4.47
N HIS A 53 -12.22 -5.28 3.55
CA HIS A 53 -11.46 -6.50 3.85
C HIS A 53 -9.97 -6.22 4.17
N LEU A 54 -9.53 -4.98 3.96
CA LEU A 54 -8.17 -4.54 4.22
C LEU A 54 -8.16 -3.78 5.56
N LYS A 55 -7.89 -4.49 6.66
CA LYS A 55 -7.88 -3.94 8.03
C LYS A 55 -6.51 -3.89 8.66
#